data_AF-A0A845ZBP0-F1
#
_entry.id   AF-A0A845ZBP0-F1
#
_cell.length_a   1.000
_cell.length_b   1.000
_cell.length_c   1.000
_cell.angle_alpha   90.00
_cell.angle_beta   90.00
_cell.angle_gamma   90.00
#
_symmetry.space_group_name_H-M   'P 1'
#
loop_
_entity.id
_entity.type
_entity.pdbx_description
1 polymer ?
#
loop_
_entity_poly.entity_id
_entity_poly.type
_entity_poly.pdbx_seq_one_letter_code
_entity_poly.pdbx_strand_id
1 'polypeptide(L)'
;MTEKAFDQFWHLISGALTLNPEVYNQINSLPQGIQVALTVVLIAGLAQAIAQCVVLFINKVKRLRFILSLGISAIIFVFSFGFWAISLWLVSHFIFKIDLELLTVIRTLGLSYAPQMLSFLIGLPYFGIPISVLLTLWSLLAEITGLQEITQLNIWGAFACNILGWIVHQVSQRTIGRPITAFGRWVLNLAAGTELVTDKQELEEIVMAGNQSSSFQISTDLLPKKIDKRQKQKIKSIIKYIVVGIIAFSIVILLSPLSQNFFTIWYIALNDTFKLTINLIYISLIALFFSIIFTPLESLTWWSGWYEPPTLRYSGSLVEEVPDRQDASIYVLYLDGINQGSYQYLPIVENFLDRLANATPPDVAIIKGIMPYSATNRSLTTDRPLAFLWNILDSIAQRNPNNPIAGIINLRNVAAVAVAADSRYSLIQNQGLAQVLFDSLLHFGYPLGSQKPIALIGYSGGGQMSMGAVPFLKQATGASIEAISLAGVISGNTGAMVVERLYHLVGEKDSVERLGPIMFPGRWPIMFLSNWNRAKRRGKISFISLGSVAHNAETGPMGTAILPDGRTHLQQTLDIISGILTKSRARS
;
A
#
# COMPACT_ATOMS: atom_id res chain seq x y z
N MET A 1 -26.42 33.00 -26.64
CA MET A 1 -26.61 32.12 -25.48
C MET A 1 -25.72 32.67 -24.38
N THR A 2 -26.26 33.00 -23.22
CA THR A 2 -25.47 33.46 -22.07
C THR A 2 -24.59 32.30 -21.62
N GLU A 3 -23.28 32.51 -21.60
CA GLU A 3 -22.31 31.50 -21.17
C GLU A 3 -22.56 31.16 -19.69
N LYS A 4 -22.68 29.88 -19.36
CA LYS A 4 -22.98 29.43 -17.99
C LYS A 4 -21.69 29.04 -17.29
N ALA A 5 -21.65 29.19 -15.97
CA ALA A 5 -20.52 28.75 -15.16
C ALA A 5 -20.19 27.25 -15.39
N PHE A 6 -21.23 26.43 -15.63
CA PHE A 6 -21.06 25.00 -15.88
C PHE A 6 -20.37 24.70 -17.22
N ASP A 7 -20.53 25.57 -18.22
CA ASP A 7 -19.82 25.44 -19.50
C ASP A 7 -18.30 25.67 -19.31
N GLN A 8 -17.92 26.40 -18.25
CA GLN A 8 -16.55 26.70 -17.86
C GLN A 8 -16.04 25.86 -16.68
N PHE A 9 -16.68 24.73 -16.36
CA PHE A 9 -16.41 23.94 -15.16
C PHE A 9 -14.92 23.64 -14.93
N TRP A 10 -14.20 23.16 -15.96
CA TRP A 10 -12.77 22.85 -15.86
C TRP A 10 -11.88 24.08 -15.77
N HIS A 11 -12.29 25.21 -16.38
CA HIS A 11 -11.59 26.49 -16.25
C HIS A 11 -11.65 27.00 -14.81
N LEU A 12 -12.84 26.98 -14.21
CA LEU A 12 -13.05 27.38 -12.81
C LEU A 12 -12.23 26.49 -11.86
N ILE A 13 -12.25 25.17 -12.05
CA ILE A 13 -11.44 24.23 -11.24
C ILE A 13 -9.94 24.51 -11.42
N SER A 14 -9.46 24.64 -12.66
CA SER A 14 -8.04 24.90 -12.94
C SER A 14 -7.58 26.23 -12.33
N GLY A 15 -8.41 27.27 -12.42
CA GLY A 15 -8.14 28.55 -11.77
C GLY A 15 -8.10 28.43 -10.25
N ALA A 16 -9.02 27.68 -9.64
CA ALA A 16 -9.02 27.46 -8.20
C ALA A 16 -7.76 26.67 -7.75
N LEU A 17 -7.35 25.66 -8.52
CA LEU A 17 -6.13 24.88 -8.27
C LEU A 17 -4.86 25.72 -8.42
N THR A 18 -4.84 26.69 -9.34
CA THR A 18 -3.72 27.61 -9.53
C THR A 18 -3.80 28.88 -8.67
N LEU A 19 -4.80 28.96 -7.79
CA LEU A 19 -5.08 30.12 -6.93
C LEU A 19 -5.31 31.43 -7.72
N ASN A 20 -5.88 31.34 -8.93
CA ASN A 20 -6.30 32.50 -9.71
C ASN A 20 -7.50 33.19 -9.04
N PRO A 21 -7.41 34.47 -8.64
CA PRO A 21 -8.54 35.17 -8.03
C PRO A 21 -9.74 35.36 -8.97
N GLU A 22 -9.51 35.52 -10.28
CA GLU A 22 -10.56 35.87 -11.24
C GLU A 22 -11.70 34.85 -11.31
N VAL A 23 -11.40 33.56 -11.12
CA VAL A 23 -12.43 32.51 -11.18
C VAL A 23 -13.45 32.60 -10.05
N TYR A 24 -13.10 33.25 -8.93
CA TYR A 24 -14.04 33.49 -7.83
C TYR A 24 -15.03 34.61 -8.17
N ASN A 25 -14.65 35.61 -8.96
CA ASN A 25 -15.62 36.54 -9.52
C ASN A 25 -16.49 35.90 -10.59
N GLN A 26 -15.89 35.08 -11.47
CA GLN A 26 -16.61 34.38 -12.53
C GLN A 26 -17.70 33.45 -11.99
N ILE A 27 -17.41 32.63 -10.97
CA ILE A 27 -18.43 31.73 -10.40
C ILE A 27 -19.59 32.49 -9.72
N ASN A 28 -19.33 33.71 -9.24
CA ASN A 28 -20.36 34.53 -8.60
C ASN A 28 -21.21 35.33 -9.59
N SER A 29 -20.64 35.69 -10.75
CA SER A 29 -21.30 36.50 -11.79
C SER A 29 -22.03 35.67 -12.85
N LEU A 30 -21.51 34.48 -13.18
CA LEU A 30 -22.09 33.64 -14.22
C LEU A 30 -23.34 32.89 -13.73
N PRO A 31 -24.36 32.70 -14.60
CA PRO A 31 -25.47 31.80 -14.31
C PRO A 31 -24.97 30.39 -14.00
N GLN A 32 -25.67 29.69 -13.12
CA GLN A 32 -25.35 28.34 -12.65
C GLN A 32 -24.09 28.18 -11.77
N GLY A 33 -23.55 29.26 -11.21
CA GLY A 33 -22.41 29.19 -10.29
C GLY A 33 -22.66 28.31 -9.05
N ILE A 34 -23.89 28.28 -8.54
CA ILE A 34 -24.27 27.42 -7.41
C ILE A 34 -24.22 25.93 -7.76
N GLN A 35 -24.64 25.55 -8.98
CA GLN A 35 -24.55 24.17 -9.45
C GLN A 35 -23.09 23.72 -9.55
N VAL A 36 -22.20 24.58 -10.05
CA VAL A 36 -20.75 24.30 -10.09
C VAL A 36 -20.21 24.07 -8.67
N ALA A 37 -20.48 25.01 -7.77
CA ALA A 37 -20.01 24.93 -6.38
C ALA A 37 -20.48 23.64 -5.68
N LEU A 38 -21.77 23.33 -5.76
CA LEU A 38 -22.31 22.10 -5.16
C LEU A 38 -21.77 20.83 -5.84
N THR A 39 -21.50 20.86 -7.14
CA THR A 39 -20.89 19.73 -7.86
C THR A 39 -19.46 19.50 -7.40
N VAL A 40 -18.66 20.55 -7.26
CA VAL A 40 -17.28 20.47 -6.73
C VAL A 40 -17.28 19.88 -5.32
N VAL A 41 -18.13 20.39 -4.43
CA VAL A 41 -18.24 19.89 -3.04
C VAL A 41 -18.73 18.44 -3.00
N LEU A 42 -19.68 18.06 -3.87
CA LEU A 42 -20.16 16.67 -3.96
C LEU A 42 -19.07 15.71 -4.44
N ILE A 43 -18.29 16.09 -5.46
CA ILE A 43 -17.15 15.30 -5.96
C ILE A 43 -16.08 15.19 -4.87
N ALA A 44 -15.77 16.28 -4.17
CA ALA A 44 -14.85 16.27 -3.04
C ALA A 44 -15.33 15.32 -1.92
N GLY A 45 -16.62 15.37 -1.57
CA GLY A 45 -17.22 14.48 -0.58
C GLY A 45 -17.18 13.01 -0.98
N LEU A 46 -17.44 12.69 -2.26
CA LEU A 46 -17.32 11.33 -2.79
C LEU A 46 -15.86 10.85 -2.79
N ALA A 47 -14.93 11.70 -3.21
CA ALA A 47 -13.49 11.40 -3.21
C ALA A 47 -12.98 11.12 -1.79
N GLN A 48 -13.42 11.91 -0.80
CA GLN A 48 -13.13 11.70 0.62
C GLN A 48 -13.73 10.38 1.14
N ALA A 49 -14.97 10.06 0.77
CA ALA A 49 -15.63 8.81 1.15
C ALA A 49 -14.89 7.58 0.58
N ILE A 50 -14.42 7.66 -0.67
CA ILE A 50 -13.59 6.62 -1.29
C ILE A 50 -12.28 6.45 -0.52
N ALA A 51 -11.60 7.54 -0.16
CA ALA A 51 -10.34 7.46 0.58
C ALA A 51 -10.47 6.81 1.97
N GLN A 52 -11.61 6.98 2.63
CA GLN A 52 -11.90 6.42 3.95
C GLN A 52 -12.69 5.10 3.90
N CYS A 53 -12.84 4.49 2.73
CA CYS A 53 -13.69 3.32 2.54
C CYS A 53 -13.25 2.07 3.35
N VAL A 54 -12.02 2.06 3.87
CA VAL A 54 -11.49 1.00 4.74
C VAL A 54 -12.40 0.71 5.94
N VAL A 55 -13.05 1.74 6.49
CA VAL A 55 -14.00 1.59 7.61
C VAL A 55 -15.18 0.70 7.21
N LEU A 56 -15.70 0.87 6.00
CA LEU A 56 -16.80 0.04 5.48
C LEU A 56 -16.36 -1.41 5.25
N PHE A 57 -15.10 -1.62 4.84
CA PHE A 57 -14.54 -2.97 4.73
C PHE A 57 -14.38 -3.64 6.10
N ILE A 58 -13.84 -2.95 7.11
CA ILE A 58 -13.68 -3.49 8.46
C ILE A 58 -15.03 -3.93 9.03
N ASN A 59 -16.06 -3.11 8.84
CA ASN A 59 -17.46 -3.40 9.23
C ASN A 59 -18.17 -4.42 8.34
N LYS A 60 -17.46 -5.07 7.41
CA LYS A 60 -17.99 -6.11 6.50
C LYS A 60 -19.25 -5.68 5.72
N VAL A 61 -19.31 -4.41 5.31
CA VAL A 61 -20.44 -3.88 4.53
C VAL A 61 -20.53 -4.58 3.18
N LYS A 62 -21.73 -5.03 2.79
CA LYS A 62 -21.98 -5.74 1.52
C LYS A 62 -21.80 -4.81 0.30
N ARG A 63 -21.40 -5.36 -0.85
CA ARG A 63 -21.06 -4.61 -2.09
C ARG A 63 -22.06 -3.53 -2.50
N LEU A 64 -23.36 -3.84 -2.59
CA LEU A 64 -24.37 -2.84 -3.00
C LEU A 64 -24.55 -1.75 -1.94
N ARG A 65 -24.52 -2.13 -0.66
CA ARG A 65 -24.61 -1.21 0.49
C ARG A 65 -23.37 -0.34 0.62
N PHE A 66 -22.22 -0.83 0.19
CA PHE A 66 -20.97 -0.08 0.13
C PHE A 66 -21.10 1.12 -0.82
N ILE A 67 -21.58 0.90 -2.05
CA ILE A 67 -21.80 1.99 -3.02
C ILE A 67 -22.84 3.00 -2.49
N LEU A 68 -23.93 2.50 -1.90
CA LEU A 68 -24.93 3.37 -1.27
C LEU A 68 -24.32 4.20 -0.13
N SER A 69 -23.49 3.59 0.72
CA SER A 69 -22.83 4.26 1.84
C SER A 69 -21.87 5.36 1.36
N LEU A 70 -21.15 5.15 0.25
CA LEU A 70 -20.32 6.18 -0.36
C LEU A 70 -21.15 7.37 -0.84
N GLY A 71 -22.27 7.12 -1.52
CA GLY A 71 -23.18 8.17 -1.98
C GLY A 71 -23.79 8.98 -0.84
N ILE A 72 -24.27 8.30 0.20
CA ILE A 72 -24.80 8.95 1.42
C ILE A 72 -23.72 9.75 2.13
N SER A 73 -22.49 9.23 2.22
CA SER A 73 -21.35 9.96 2.82
C SER A 73 -21.06 11.26 2.07
N ALA A 74 -21.10 11.24 0.73
CA ALA A 74 -20.92 12.44 -0.10
C ALA A 74 -22.04 13.48 0.13
N ILE A 75 -23.29 13.03 0.30
CA ILE A 75 -24.41 13.93 0.61
C ILE A 75 -24.26 14.55 2.01
N ILE A 76 -23.92 13.75 3.03
CA ILE A 76 -23.66 14.24 4.40
C ILE A 76 -22.50 15.26 4.40
N PHE A 77 -21.49 15.05 3.56
CA PHE A 77 -20.39 16.00 3.38
C PHE A 77 -20.89 17.35 2.84
N VAL A 78 -21.77 17.37 1.83
CA VAL A 78 -22.38 18.61 1.31
C VAL A 78 -23.20 19.32 2.39
N PHE A 79 -23.95 18.59 3.22
CA PHE A 79 -24.66 19.19 4.36
C PHE A 79 -23.70 19.80 5.38
N SER A 80 -22.61 19.10 5.70
CA SER A 80 -21.57 19.58 6.62
C SER A 80 -20.87 20.83 6.10
N PHE A 81 -20.62 20.89 4.79
CA PHE A 81 -20.14 22.08 4.09
C PHE A 81 -21.12 23.26 4.23
N GLY A 82 -22.43 23.02 4.22
CA GLY A 82 -23.42 24.08 4.47
C GLY A 82 -23.22 24.76 5.84
N PHE A 83 -22.92 23.99 6.89
CA PHE A 83 -22.58 24.56 8.20
C PHE A 83 -21.26 25.36 8.17
N TRP A 84 -20.30 24.95 7.34
CA TRP A 84 -19.07 25.70 7.13
C TRP A 84 -19.36 27.06 6.49
N ALA A 85 -20.09 27.07 5.38
CA ALA A 85 -20.48 28.28 4.65
C ALA A 85 -21.28 29.26 5.51
N ILE A 86 -22.25 28.76 6.29
CA ILE A 86 -23.05 29.61 7.20
C ILE A 86 -22.17 30.21 8.29
N SER A 87 -21.23 29.44 8.86
CA SER A 87 -20.33 29.94 9.91
C SER A 87 -19.44 31.06 9.38
N LEU A 88 -18.89 30.90 8.17
CA LEU A 88 -18.08 31.91 7.51
C LEU A 88 -18.89 33.16 7.19
N TRP A 89 -20.12 33.00 6.68
CA TRP A 89 -21.03 34.11 6.41
C TRP A 89 -21.40 34.90 7.67
N LEU A 90 -21.69 34.21 8.79
CA LEU A 90 -21.98 34.87 10.08
C LEU A 90 -20.78 35.71 10.55
N VAL A 91 -19.58 35.17 10.44
CA VAL A 91 -18.36 35.88 10.84
C VAL A 91 -18.07 37.07 9.92
N SER A 92 -18.20 36.90 8.60
CA SER A 92 -18.00 38.01 7.66
C SER A 92 -18.99 39.14 7.91
N HIS A 93 -20.25 38.82 8.19
CA HIS A 93 -21.30 39.81 8.43
C HIS A 93 -21.20 40.47 9.81
N PHE A 94 -21.10 39.70 10.89
CA PHE A 94 -21.19 40.25 12.25
C PHE A 94 -19.85 40.77 12.81
N ILE A 95 -18.73 40.14 12.45
CA ILE A 95 -17.41 40.52 12.98
C ILE A 95 -16.70 41.49 12.04
N PHE A 96 -16.62 41.14 10.76
CA PHE A 96 -15.92 41.95 9.77
C PHE A 96 -16.80 43.02 9.11
N LYS A 97 -18.12 43.02 9.40
CA LYS A 97 -19.09 44.00 8.89
C LYS A 97 -19.11 44.10 7.36
N ILE A 98 -19.00 42.94 6.72
CA ILE A 98 -19.01 42.81 5.26
C ILE A 98 -20.38 42.30 4.84
N ASP A 99 -21.08 43.08 4.02
CA ASP A 99 -22.39 42.73 3.49
C ASP A 99 -22.24 41.76 2.31
N LEU A 100 -22.07 40.48 2.63
CA LEU A 100 -22.06 39.39 1.67
C LEU A 100 -23.38 38.62 1.68
N GLU A 101 -23.89 38.32 0.50
CA GLU A 101 -24.95 37.33 0.35
C GLU A 101 -24.43 35.92 0.69
N LEU A 102 -25.24 35.12 1.39
CA LEU A 102 -24.89 33.74 1.73
C LEU A 102 -24.57 32.89 0.48
N LEU A 103 -25.28 33.13 -0.63
CA LEU A 103 -25.01 32.42 -1.89
C LEU A 103 -23.63 32.73 -2.47
N THR A 104 -23.13 33.96 -2.31
CA THR A 104 -21.77 34.35 -2.72
C THR A 104 -20.73 33.60 -1.89
N VAL A 105 -20.95 33.47 -0.58
CA VAL A 105 -20.09 32.67 0.30
C VAL A 105 -20.11 31.21 -0.12
N ILE A 106 -21.29 30.62 -0.35
CA ILE A 106 -21.44 29.22 -0.77
C ILE A 106 -20.72 28.94 -2.11
N ARG A 107 -20.86 29.83 -3.10
CA ARG A 107 -20.22 29.67 -4.42
C ARG A 107 -18.70 29.73 -4.31
N THR A 108 -18.20 30.76 -3.64
CA THR A 108 -16.76 31.00 -3.45
C THR A 108 -16.12 29.87 -2.67
N LEU A 109 -16.73 29.49 -1.55
CA LEU A 109 -16.26 28.40 -0.70
C LEU A 109 -16.40 27.04 -1.40
N GLY A 110 -17.46 26.81 -2.17
CA GLY A 110 -17.61 25.57 -2.91
C GLY A 110 -16.53 25.38 -3.96
N LEU A 111 -16.09 26.47 -4.61
CA LEU A 111 -14.99 26.43 -5.56
C LEU A 111 -13.62 26.19 -4.89
N SER A 112 -13.38 26.70 -3.67
CA SER A 112 -12.13 26.45 -2.94
C SER A 112 -11.92 24.99 -2.53
N TYR A 113 -12.97 24.16 -2.61
CA TYR A 113 -12.90 22.71 -2.43
C TYR A 113 -12.40 21.97 -3.69
N ALA A 114 -12.09 22.66 -4.80
CA ALA A 114 -11.51 22.06 -6.00
C ALA A 114 -10.29 21.14 -5.74
N PRO A 115 -9.32 21.49 -4.86
CA PRO A 115 -8.24 20.57 -4.50
C PRO A 115 -8.74 19.27 -3.87
N GLN A 116 -9.80 19.33 -3.05
CA GLN A 116 -10.39 18.16 -2.38
C GLN A 116 -11.07 17.19 -3.35
N MET A 117 -11.31 17.56 -4.62
CA MET A 117 -11.74 16.60 -5.64
C MET A 117 -10.70 15.48 -5.84
N LEU A 118 -9.44 15.75 -5.50
CA LEU A 118 -8.34 14.79 -5.53
C LEU A 118 -8.23 13.97 -4.23
N SER A 119 -9.18 14.09 -3.29
CA SER A 119 -9.10 13.40 -1.99
C SER A 119 -9.07 11.88 -2.11
N PHE A 120 -9.49 11.28 -3.22
CA PHE A 120 -9.34 9.83 -3.44
C PHE A 120 -7.86 9.40 -3.38
N LEU A 121 -6.92 10.31 -3.67
CA LEU A 121 -5.47 10.09 -3.53
C LEU A 121 -5.04 9.91 -2.08
N ILE A 122 -5.83 10.37 -1.11
CA ILE A 122 -5.60 10.07 0.30
C ILE A 122 -5.66 8.55 0.49
N GLY A 123 -6.41 7.80 -0.31
CA GLY A 123 -6.40 6.33 -0.31
C GLY A 123 -5.06 5.68 -0.69
N LEU A 124 -4.07 6.44 -1.19
CA LEU A 124 -2.74 5.89 -1.48
C LEU A 124 -2.11 5.33 -0.20
N PRO A 125 -1.64 4.06 -0.21
CA PRO A 125 -0.95 3.48 0.92
C PRO A 125 0.25 4.32 1.33
N TYR A 126 0.36 4.57 2.63
CA TYR A 126 1.41 5.31 3.31
C TYR A 126 1.46 6.82 3.04
N PHE A 127 1.26 7.25 1.79
CA PHE A 127 1.29 8.67 1.39
C PHE A 127 -0.02 9.43 1.64
N GLY A 128 -1.09 8.74 2.02
CA GLY A 128 -2.41 9.34 2.20
C GLY A 128 -2.46 10.51 3.18
N ILE A 129 -1.79 10.38 4.33
CA ILE A 129 -1.78 11.44 5.36
C ILE A 129 -1.07 12.71 4.86
N PRO A 130 0.17 12.65 4.33
CA PRO A 130 0.80 13.81 3.71
C PRO A 130 -0.05 14.47 2.61
N ILE A 131 -0.68 13.67 1.74
CA ILE A 131 -1.55 14.17 0.68
C ILE A 131 -2.77 14.90 1.28
N SER A 132 -3.38 14.33 2.32
CA SER A 132 -4.51 14.97 3.01
C SER A 132 -4.13 16.34 3.58
N VAL A 133 -2.95 16.45 4.21
CA VAL A 133 -2.43 17.73 4.71
C VAL A 133 -2.23 18.73 3.57
N LEU A 134 -1.59 18.30 2.49
CA LEU A 134 -1.34 19.14 1.32
C LEU A 134 -2.65 19.67 0.71
N LEU A 135 -3.62 18.79 0.45
CA LEU A 135 -4.90 19.18 -0.13
C LEU A 135 -5.68 20.12 0.80
N THR A 136 -5.64 19.87 2.11
CA THR A 136 -6.32 20.72 3.11
C THR A 136 -5.71 22.12 3.16
N LEU A 137 -4.38 22.21 3.20
CA LEU A 137 -3.68 23.50 3.15
C LEU A 137 -3.94 24.23 1.84
N TRP A 138 -3.97 23.51 0.72
CA TRP A 138 -4.24 24.10 -0.59
C TRP A 138 -5.68 24.63 -0.70
N SER A 139 -6.66 23.91 -0.15
CA SER A 139 -8.04 24.39 -0.06
C SER A 139 -8.19 25.61 0.85
N LEU A 140 -7.44 25.67 1.96
CA LEU A 140 -7.41 26.88 2.80
C LEU A 140 -6.82 28.07 2.03
N LEU A 141 -5.74 27.89 1.27
CA LEU A 141 -5.19 28.94 0.43
C LEU A 141 -6.20 29.39 -0.64
N ALA A 142 -6.86 28.45 -1.30
CA ALA A 142 -7.92 28.73 -2.26
C ALA A 142 -9.08 29.51 -1.63
N GLU A 143 -9.47 29.18 -0.40
CA GLU A 143 -10.51 29.87 0.37
C GLU A 143 -10.09 31.30 0.73
N ILE A 144 -8.85 31.50 1.18
CA ILE A 144 -8.30 32.83 1.46
C ILE A 144 -8.30 33.67 0.19
N THR A 145 -7.76 33.15 -0.93
CA THR A 145 -7.77 33.84 -2.22
C THR A 145 -9.18 34.23 -2.65
N GLY A 146 -10.14 33.30 -2.55
CA GLY A 146 -11.53 33.56 -2.91
C GLY A 146 -12.18 34.62 -2.02
N LEU A 147 -11.93 34.60 -0.71
CA LEU A 147 -12.43 35.63 0.21
C LEU A 147 -11.83 37.00 -0.08
N GLN A 148 -10.52 37.10 -0.32
CA GLN A 148 -9.88 38.38 -0.65
C GLN A 148 -10.54 39.01 -1.88
N GLU A 149 -10.85 38.20 -2.88
CA GLU A 149 -11.48 38.69 -4.10
C GLU A 149 -12.90 39.22 -3.85
N ILE A 150 -13.73 38.51 -3.10
CA ILE A 150 -15.13 38.91 -2.89
C ILE A 150 -15.34 39.93 -1.75
N THR A 151 -14.37 40.11 -0.85
CA THR A 151 -14.51 40.95 0.35
C THR A 151 -13.55 42.14 0.43
N GLN A 152 -12.59 42.24 -0.49
CA GLN A 152 -11.48 43.22 -0.47
C GLN A 152 -10.64 43.18 0.83
N LEU A 153 -10.78 42.14 1.65
CA LEU A 153 -9.92 41.94 2.81
C LEU A 153 -8.48 41.73 2.37
N ASN A 154 -7.53 42.26 3.15
CA ASN A 154 -6.13 41.83 3.01
C ASN A 154 -5.97 40.37 3.46
N ILE A 155 -4.81 39.78 3.17
CA ILE A 155 -4.54 38.36 3.45
C ILE A 155 -4.76 38.00 4.93
N TRP A 156 -4.37 38.89 5.84
CA TRP A 156 -4.54 38.68 7.28
C TRP A 156 -6.00 38.77 7.72
N GLY A 157 -6.78 39.66 7.12
CA GLY A 157 -8.22 39.77 7.35
C GLY A 157 -8.96 38.54 6.86
N ALA A 158 -8.67 38.07 5.64
CA ALA A 158 -9.26 36.85 5.09
C ALA A 158 -8.87 35.60 5.90
N PHE A 159 -7.61 35.52 6.36
CA PHE A 159 -7.14 34.46 7.25
C PHE A 159 -7.83 34.50 8.62
N ALA A 160 -7.96 35.69 9.23
CA ALA A 160 -8.66 35.85 10.51
C ALA A 160 -10.15 35.52 10.40
N CYS A 161 -10.79 35.89 9.29
CA CYS A 161 -12.18 35.54 8.99
C CYS A 161 -12.37 34.02 8.91
N ASN A 162 -11.46 33.32 8.22
CA ASN A 162 -11.41 31.86 8.18
C ASN A 162 -11.27 31.24 9.58
N ILE A 163 -10.30 31.70 10.40
CA ILE A 163 -10.09 31.15 11.74
C ILE A 163 -11.30 31.35 12.63
N LEU A 164 -11.88 32.56 12.64
CA LEU A 164 -13.06 32.86 13.44
C LEU A 164 -14.27 32.07 12.94
N GLY A 165 -14.43 31.94 11.63
CA GLY A 165 -15.41 31.05 11.01
C GLY A 165 -15.25 29.63 11.51
N TRP A 166 -14.01 29.11 11.56
CA TRP A 166 -13.67 27.78 12.06
C TRP A 166 -14.06 27.61 13.52
N ILE A 167 -13.80 28.61 14.36
CA ILE A 167 -14.24 28.61 15.76
C ILE A 167 -15.77 28.53 15.87
N VAL A 168 -16.51 29.36 15.12
CA VAL A 168 -17.98 29.31 15.10
C VAL A 168 -18.48 27.95 14.61
N HIS A 169 -17.85 27.39 13.59
CA HIS A 169 -18.16 26.06 13.08
C HIS A 169 -17.96 24.97 14.13
N GLN A 170 -16.84 25.01 14.87
CA GLN A 170 -16.57 24.07 15.97
C GLN A 170 -17.61 24.18 17.09
N VAL A 171 -18.04 25.39 17.46
CA VAL A 171 -19.10 25.61 18.45
C VAL A 171 -20.44 25.07 17.94
N SER A 172 -20.77 25.32 16.67
CA SER A 172 -21.99 24.82 16.03
C SER A 172 -22.04 23.29 16.01
N GLN A 173 -20.93 22.64 15.61
CA GLN A 173 -20.83 21.17 15.61
C GLN A 173 -21.05 20.56 17.01
N ARG A 174 -20.59 21.23 18.07
CA ARG A 174 -20.72 20.75 19.45
C ARG A 174 -22.06 21.04 20.10
N THR A 175 -22.85 21.95 19.54
CA THR A 175 -24.15 22.38 20.08
C THR A 175 -25.29 21.81 19.23
N ILE A 176 -25.68 22.52 18.16
CA ILE A 176 -26.77 22.16 17.25
C ILE A 176 -26.38 21.00 16.32
N GLY A 177 -25.08 20.79 16.07
CA GLY A 177 -24.57 19.74 15.20
C GLY A 177 -24.61 18.32 15.77
N ARG A 178 -24.75 18.15 17.09
CA ARG A 178 -24.83 16.82 17.75
C ARG A 178 -26.03 15.98 17.27
N PRO A 179 -27.29 16.47 17.35
CA PRO A 179 -28.44 15.72 16.85
C PRO A 179 -28.34 15.43 15.35
N ILE A 180 -27.76 16.35 14.57
CA ILE A 180 -27.57 16.19 13.12
C ILE A 180 -26.54 15.11 12.82
N THR A 181 -25.46 15.05 13.58
CA THR A 181 -24.45 14.01 13.47
C THR A 181 -25.01 12.64 13.87
N ALA A 182 -25.86 12.59 14.91
CA ALA A 182 -26.57 11.37 15.30
C ALA A 182 -27.53 10.90 14.19
N PHE A 183 -28.28 11.82 13.58
CA PHE A 183 -29.12 11.51 12.43
C PHE A 183 -28.29 11.05 11.22
N GLY A 184 -27.18 11.73 10.90
CA GLY A 184 -26.27 11.33 9.82
C GLY A 184 -25.69 9.93 10.04
N ARG A 185 -25.29 9.59 11.27
CA ARG A 185 -24.84 8.24 11.65
C ARG A 185 -25.96 7.22 11.48
N TRP A 186 -27.19 7.55 11.89
CA TRP A 186 -28.35 6.68 11.70
C TRP A 186 -28.62 6.39 10.21
N VAL A 187 -28.58 7.42 9.35
CA VAL A 187 -28.73 7.24 7.89
C VAL A 187 -27.58 6.40 7.31
N LEU A 188 -26.34 6.63 7.75
CA LEU A 188 -25.19 5.84 7.32
C LEU A 188 -25.31 4.37 7.74
N ASN A 189 -25.72 4.09 8.98
CA ASN A 189 -25.95 2.73 9.46
C ASN A 189 -27.07 2.03 8.65
N LEU A 190 -28.13 2.75 8.32
CA LEU A 190 -29.20 2.23 7.46
C LEU A 190 -28.68 1.88 6.06
N ALA A 191 -27.90 2.78 5.46
CA ALA A 191 -27.27 2.57 4.15
C ALA A 191 -26.29 1.38 4.16
N ALA A 192 -25.45 1.30 5.20
CA ALA A 192 -24.48 0.22 5.39
C ALA A 192 -25.14 -1.12 5.73
N GLY A 193 -26.33 -1.09 6.35
CA GLY A 193 -27.04 -2.28 6.81
C GLY A 193 -26.49 -2.91 8.07
N THR A 194 -25.65 -2.18 8.81
CA THR A 194 -25.04 -2.58 10.07
C THR A 194 -24.75 -1.32 10.87
N GLU A 195 -24.61 -1.47 12.19
CA GLU A 195 -24.04 -0.42 13.02
C GLU A 195 -22.56 -0.25 12.66
N LEU A 196 -22.19 0.93 12.17
CA LEU A 196 -20.82 1.22 11.75
C LEU A 196 -19.98 1.61 12.97
N VAL A 197 -19.01 0.76 13.28
CA VAL A 197 -17.91 1.11 14.17
C VAL A 197 -16.96 2.03 13.43
N THR A 198 -16.68 3.19 14.02
CA THR A 198 -15.83 4.24 13.43
C THR A 198 -14.67 4.63 14.34
N ASP A 199 -14.73 4.26 15.61
CA ASP A 199 -13.63 4.49 16.55
C ASP A 199 -12.43 3.62 16.19
N LYS A 200 -11.23 4.19 16.25
CA LYS A 200 -10.01 3.52 15.82
C LYS A 200 -9.67 2.31 16.70
N GLN A 201 -9.88 2.41 18.01
CA GLN A 201 -9.56 1.33 18.96
C GLN A 201 -10.55 0.17 18.77
N GLU A 202 -11.83 0.46 18.66
CA GLU A 202 -12.85 -0.55 18.39
C GLU A 202 -12.63 -1.24 17.03
N LEU A 203 -12.20 -0.49 16.00
CA LEU A 203 -11.80 -1.07 14.70
C LEU A 203 -10.58 -1.99 14.83
N GLU A 204 -9.59 -1.61 15.65
CA GLU A 204 -8.43 -2.46 15.98
C GLU A 204 -8.87 -3.76 16.68
N GLU A 205 -9.79 -3.67 17.64
CA GLU A 205 -10.36 -4.82 18.36
C GLU A 205 -11.11 -5.78 17.43
N ILE A 206 -11.92 -5.25 16.51
CA ILE A 206 -12.61 -6.05 15.49
C ILE A 206 -11.61 -6.84 14.64
N VAL A 207 -10.51 -6.21 14.23
CA VAL A 207 -9.51 -6.90 13.40
C VAL A 207 -8.70 -7.92 14.21
N MET A 208 -8.34 -7.59 15.45
CA MET A 208 -7.66 -8.50 16.39
C MET A 208 -8.51 -9.70 16.81
N ALA A 209 -9.84 -9.57 16.84
CA ALA A 209 -10.75 -10.69 17.07
C ALA A 209 -10.69 -11.74 15.93
N GLY A 210 -10.10 -11.36 14.78
CA GLY A 210 -9.83 -12.24 13.66
C GLY A 210 -11.01 -12.40 12.70
N ASN A 211 -10.71 -12.90 11.49
CA ASN A 211 -11.71 -13.12 10.46
C ASN A 211 -12.32 -14.52 10.60
N GLN A 212 -13.38 -14.68 11.40
CA GLN A 212 -14.07 -15.97 11.60
C GLN A 212 -14.64 -16.58 10.30
N SER A 213 -14.84 -15.76 9.25
CA SER A 213 -15.42 -16.18 7.97
C SER A 213 -14.43 -16.92 7.06
N SER A 214 -13.12 -16.87 7.34
CA SER A 214 -12.08 -17.49 6.53
C SER A 214 -11.47 -18.70 7.24
N SER A 215 -12.26 -19.76 7.43
CA SER A 215 -11.68 -21.10 7.61
C SER A 215 -11.15 -21.53 6.24
N PHE A 216 -9.87 -21.34 5.99
CA PHE A 216 -9.25 -21.83 4.77
C PHE A 216 -9.38 -23.36 4.74
N GLN A 217 -10.06 -23.91 3.72
CA GLN A 217 -10.07 -25.35 3.51
C GLN A 217 -8.65 -25.80 3.14
N ILE A 218 -8.04 -26.60 4.01
CA ILE A 218 -6.72 -27.21 3.79
C ILE A 218 -6.88 -28.26 2.68
N SER A 219 -6.28 -28.01 1.51
CA SER A 219 -6.20 -29.05 0.48
C SER A 219 -5.16 -30.09 0.90
N THR A 220 -5.60 -31.32 1.17
CA THR A 220 -4.71 -32.49 1.35
C THR A 220 -4.18 -33.02 0.03
N ASP A 221 -4.75 -32.60 -1.10
CA ASP A 221 -4.25 -32.96 -2.43
C ASP A 221 -3.19 -31.95 -2.87
N LEU A 222 -1.93 -32.38 -2.78
CA LEU A 222 -0.89 -32.28 -3.82
C LEU A 222 0.46 -32.68 -3.19
N LEU A 223 0.70 -33.99 -3.06
CA LEU A 223 2.07 -34.49 -3.09
C LEU A 223 2.74 -33.95 -4.36
N PRO A 224 3.95 -33.36 -4.29
CA PRO A 224 4.65 -32.97 -5.49
C PRO A 224 4.90 -34.23 -6.31
N LYS A 225 4.13 -34.41 -7.40
CA LYS A 225 4.53 -35.34 -8.46
C LYS A 225 5.92 -34.90 -8.87
N LYS A 226 6.90 -35.78 -8.67
CA LYS A 226 8.28 -35.69 -9.15
C LYS A 226 8.22 -35.14 -10.59
N ILE A 227 8.47 -33.85 -10.76
CA ILE A 227 8.53 -33.25 -12.09
C ILE A 227 9.77 -33.85 -12.71
N ASP A 228 9.55 -34.76 -13.64
CA ASP A 228 10.60 -35.42 -14.38
C ASP A 228 11.46 -34.33 -15.03
N LYS A 229 12.73 -34.25 -14.62
CA LYS A 229 13.72 -33.31 -15.14
C LYS A 229 14.02 -33.69 -16.60
N ARG A 230 13.15 -33.30 -17.54
CA ARG A 230 13.44 -33.29 -18.98
C ARG A 230 12.42 -32.49 -19.76
N GLN A 231 12.44 -31.18 -19.59
CA GLN A 231 12.11 -30.28 -20.70
C GLN A 231 13.32 -29.41 -21.01
N LYS A 232 14.18 -29.92 -21.90
CA LYS A 232 15.03 -29.07 -22.74
C LYS A 232 14.10 -28.23 -23.62
N GLN A 233 13.63 -27.09 -23.12
CA GLN A 233 13.06 -26.07 -24.00
C GLN A 233 14.21 -25.46 -24.81
N LYS A 234 14.38 -25.96 -26.03
CA LYS A 234 15.15 -25.30 -27.07
C LYS A 234 14.55 -23.91 -27.27
N ILE A 235 15.28 -22.87 -26.87
CA ILE A 235 15.05 -21.50 -27.32
C ILE A 235 15.35 -21.49 -28.82
N LYS A 236 14.34 -21.79 -29.62
CA LYS A 236 14.31 -21.46 -31.05
C LYS A 236 13.05 -20.65 -31.30
N SER A 237 13.22 -19.59 -32.09
CA SER A 237 12.17 -18.79 -32.72
C SER A 237 11.76 -17.48 -32.05
N ILE A 238 12.71 -16.68 -31.56
CA ILE A 238 12.54 -15.19 -31.60
C ILE A 238 13.26 -14.63 -32.84
N ILE A 239 14.45 -15.16 -33.14
CA ILE A 239 15.24 -14.81 -34.33
C ILE A 239 14.43 -15.05 -35.63
N LYS A 240 13.60 -16.09 -35.71
CA LYS A 240 12.76 -16.34 -36.89
C LYS A 240 11.74 -15.22 -37.14
N TYR A 241 11.13 -14.67 -36.09
CA TYR A 241 10.17 -13.57 -36.24
C TYR A 241 10.86 -12.23 -36.50
N ILE A 242 12.06 -12.01 -35.96
CA ILE A 242 12.89 -10.85 -36.30
C ILE A 242 13.32 -10.92 -37.77
N VAL A 243 13.76 -12.08 -38.25
CA VAL A 243 14.17 -12.28 -39.66
C VAL A 243 12.96 -12.16 -40.60
N VAL A 244 11.80 -12.72 -40.24
CA VAL A 244 10.56 -12.53 -41.02
C VAL A 244 10.13 -11.06 -41.01
N GLY A 245 10.26 -10.36 -39.88
CA GLY A 245 10.01 -8.92 -39.78
C GLY A 245 10.94 -8.10 -40.68
N ILE A 246 12.25 -8.41 -40.69
CA ILE A 246 13.24 -7.75 -41.56
C ILE A 246 12.99 -8.06 -43.04
N ILE A 247 12.59 -9.29 -43.37
CA ILE A 247 12.27 -9.69 -44.76
C ILE A 247 10.99 -8.99 -45.22
N ALA A 248 9.94 -8.97 -44.40
CA ALA A 248 8.70 -8.25 -44.71
C ALA A 248 8.96 -6.74 -44.84
N PHE A 249 9.79 -6.17 -43.96
CA PHE A 249 10.21 -4.77 -44.01
C PHE A 249 11.04 -4.45 -45.26
N SER A 250 11.97 -5.32 -45.62
CA SER A 250 12.77 -5.21 -46.86
C SER A 250 11.89 -5.31 -48.11
N ILE A 251 10.88 -6.18 -48.10
CA ILE A 251 9.91 -6.33 -49.20
C ILE A 251 9.03 -5.08 -49.32
N VAL A 252 8.59 -4.50 -48.21
CA VAL A 252 7.84 -3.22 -48.21
C VAL A 252 8.69 -2.07 -48.74
N ILE A 253 9.99 -2.02 -48.41
CA ILE A 253 10.93 -1.04 -48.97
C ILE A 253 11.11 -1.24 -50.48
N LEU A 254 11.33 -2.47 -50.94
CA LEU A 254 11.55 -2.84 -52.34
C LEU A 254 10.31 -2.62 -53.23
N LEU A 255 9.11 -2.80 -52.67
CA LEU A 255 7.84 -2.66 -53.39
C LEU A 255 7.22 -1.26 -53.23
N SER A 256 7.75 -0.40 -52.36
CA SER A 256 7.27 0.97 -52.23
C SER A 256 7.68 1.78 -53.47
N PRO A 257 6.74 2.43 -54.19
CA PRO A 257 7.10 3.26 -55.32
C PRO A 257 7.99 4.40 -54.81
N LEU A 258 9.16 4.58 -55.45
CA LEU A 258 10.07 5.72 -55.32
C LEU A 258 9.35 7.02 -55.76
N SER A 259 8.30 7.37 -55.03
CA SER A 259 7.59 8.64 -55.18
C SER A 259 8.33 9.69 -54.36
N GLN A 260 8.24 10.95 -54.79
CA GLN A 260 8.92 12.10 -54.16
C GLN A 260 8.50 12.36 -52.70
N ASN A 261 7.60 11.55 -52.13
CA ASN A 261 7.09 11.65 -50.76
C ASN A 261 7.58 10.52 -49.82
N PHE A 262 8.55 9.69 -50.23
CA PHE A 262 9.11 8.61 -49.41
C PHE A 262 9.55 9.11 -48.03
N PHE A 263 10.36 10.18 -47.99
CA PHE A 263 10.83 10.77 -46.73
C PHE A 263 9.68 11.26 -45.84
N THR A 264 8.61 11.79 -46.43
CA THR A 264 7.43 12.25 -45.68
C THR A 264 6.65 11.09 -45.07
N ILE A 265 6.44 10.00 -45.81
CA ILE A 265 5.77 8.80 -45.28
C ILE A 265 6.60 8.16 -44.16
N TRP A 266 7.93 8.10 -44.32
CA TRP A 266 8.83 7.61 -43.28
C TRP A 266 8.86 8.51 -42.04
N TYR A 267 8.90 9.83 -42.24
CA TYR A 267 8.85 10.79 -41.15
C TYR A 267 7.53 10.70 -40.39
N ILE A 268 6.40 10.57 -41.09
CA ILE A 268 5.07 10.36 -40.47
C ILE A 268 5.03 9.02 -39.72
N ALA A 269 5.48 7.92 -40.32
CA ALA A 269 5.50 6.61 -39.68
C ALA A 269 6.41 6.58 -38.44
N LEU A 270 7.57 7.24 -38.49
CA LEU A 270 8.48 7.38 -37.35
C LEU A 270 7.85 8.25 -36.25
N ASN A 271 7.26 9.39 -36.62
CA ASN A 271 6.57 10.29 -35.71
C ASN A 271 5.37 9.60 -35.03
N ASP A 272 4.58 8.84 -35.78
CA ASP A 272 3.43 8.11 -35.25
C ASP A 272 3.86 6.92 -34.39
N THR A 273 4.95 6.23 -34.73
CA THR A 273 5.54 5.18 -33.89
C THR A 273 6.08 5.77 -32.58
N PHE A 274 6.74 6.93 -32.65
CA PHE A 274 7.22 7.64 -31.47
C PHE A 274 6.05 8.11 -30.59
N LYS A 275 5.03 8.74 -31.16
CA LYS A 275 3.79 9.11 -30.45
C LYS A 275 3.10 7.91 -29.83
N LEU A 276 3.00 6.79 -30.54
CA LEU A 276 2.43 5.55 -30.01
C LEU A 276 3.25 5.05 -28.82
N THR A 277 4.58 5.08 -28.91
CA THR A 277 5.48 4.71 -27.81
C THR A 277 5.23 5.58 -26.58
N ILE A 278 5.16 6.89 -26.77
CA ILE A 278 4.86 7.85 -25.69
C ILE A 278 3.46 7.61 -25.10
N ASN A 279 2.45 7.39 -25.94
CA ASN A 279 1.09 7.09 -25.49
C ASN A 279 1.03 5.79 -24.68
N LEU A 280 1.73 4.75 -25.12
CA LEU A 280 1.83 3.49 -24.39
C LEU A 280 2.56 3.66 -23.05
N ILE A 281 3.58 4.51 -22.98
CA ILE A 281 4.24 4.87 -21.73
C ILE A 281 3.23 5.55 -20.79
N TYR A 282 2.48 6.55 -21.27
CA TYR A 282 1.46 7.22 -20.46
C TYR A 282 0.37 6.26 -19.97
N ILE A 283 -0.17 5.42 -20.85
CA ILE A 283 -1.17 4.40 -20.48
C ILE A 283 -0.60 3.45 -19.44
N SER A 284 0.66 3.02 -19.60
CA SER A 284 1.34 2.14 -18.64
C SER A 284 1.52 2.81 -17.28
N LEU A 285 1.93 4.08 -17.25
CA LEU A 285 2.06 4.85 -16.01
C LEU A 285 0.72 5.04 -15.29
N ILE A 286 -0.35 5.34 -16.04
CA ILE A 286 -1.72 5.45 -15.49
C ILE A 286 -2.19 4.10 -14.94
N ALA A 287 -2.05 3.01 -15.70
CA ALA A 287 -2.42 1.68 -15.26
C ALA A 287 -1.64 1.26 -14.01
N LEU A 288 -0.35 1.59 -13.96
CA LEU A 288 0.52 1.33 -12.83
C LEU A 288 0.09 2.09 -11.57
N PHE A 289 -0.24 3.37 -11.73
CA PHE A 289 -0.75 4.20 -10.65
C PHE A 289 -2.05 3.63 -10.04
N PHE A 290 -3.01 3.23 -10.88
CA PHE A 290 -4.24 2.60 -10.41
C PHE A 290 -3.99 1.22 -9.77
N SER A 291 -3.01 0.45 -10.27
CA SER A 291 -2.60 -0.82 -9.65
C SER A 291 -2.11 -0.61 -8.20
N ILE A 292 -1.33 0.43 -7.94
CA ILE A 292 -0.86 0.78 -6.59
C ILE A 292 -2.03 1.20 -5.69
N ILE A 293 -2.91 2.09 -6.17
CA ILE A 293 -4.10 2.53 -5.42
C ILE A 293 -5.00 1.35 -5.05
N PHE A 294 -5.15 0.38 -5.95
CA PHE A 294 -6.02 -0.78 -5.74
C PHE A 294 -5.34 -1.95 -5.02
N THR A 295 -4.05 -1.86 -4.71
CA THR A 295 -3.32 -2.93 -3.98
C THR A 295 -4.00 -3.32 -2.65
N PRO A 296 -4.49 -2.40 -1.80
CA PRO A 296 -5.20 -2.76 -0.56
C PRO A 296 -6.48 -3.58 -0.81
N LEU A 297 -7.13 -3.46 -1.98
CA LEU A 297 -8.42 -4.09 -2.23
C LEU A 297 -8.35 -5.62 -2.13
N GLU A 298 -7.21 -6.25 -2.44
CA GLU A 298 -7.03 -7.70 -2.25
C GLU A 298 -7.34 -8.09 -0.80
N SER A 299 -6.71 -7.42 0.15
CA SER A 299 -6.85 -7.74 1.58
C SER A 299 -8.15 -7.20 2.18
N LEU A 300 -8.61 -6.04 1.72
CA LEU A 300 -9.89 -5.47 2.16
C LEU A 300 -11.09 -6.33 1.76
N THR A 301 -11.09 -6.84 0.52
CA THR A 301 -12.17 -7.70 0.02
C THR A 301 -12.13 -9.11 0.61
N TRP A 302 -10.93 -9.62 0.91
CA TRP A 302 -10.75 -10.84 1.70
C TRP A 302 -11.36 -10.67 3.10
N TRP A 303 -11.05 -9.57 3.79
CA TRP A 303 -11.59 -9.29 5.12
C TRP A 303 -13.12 -9.16 5.13
N SER A 304 -13.68 -8.41 4.18
CA SER A 304 -15.12 -8.18 4.11
C SER A 304 -15.93 -9.41 3.68
N GLY A 305 -15.28 -10.51 3.30
CA GLY A 305 -15.94 -11.72 2.83
C GLY A 305 -16.70 -11.50 1.52
N TRP A 306 -16.28 -10.54 0.70
CA TRP A 306 -16.97 -10.28 -0.57
C TRP A 306 -16.81 -11.44 -1.54
N TYR A 307 -15.73 -12.20 -1.45
CA TYR A 307 -15.46 -13.37 -2.27
C TYR A 307 -15.18 -14.56 -1.35
N GLU A 308 -15.51 -15.77 -1.81
CA GLU A 308 -15.07 -16.97 -1.10
C GLU A 308 -13.54 -17.02 -1.10
N PRO A 309 -12.92 -17.22 0.07
CA PRO A 309 -11.48 -17.36 0.14
C PRO A 309 -11.06 -18.59 -0.66
N PRO A 310 -9.97 -18.53 -1.44
CA PRO A 310 -9.40 -19.72 -2.06
C PRO A 310 -9.10 -20.78 -0.99
N THR A 311 -9.09 -22.04 -1.40
CA THR A 311 -8.36 -23.06 -0.64
C THR A 311 -6.89 -22.62 -0.51
N LEU A 312 -6.36 -22.66 0.71
CA LEU A 312 -4.93 -22.39 0.89
C LEU A 312 -4.13 -23.47 0.16
N ARG A 313 -3.29 -23.02 -0.77
CA ARG A 313 -2.29 -23.89 -1.39
C ARG A 313 -1.01 -23.76 -0.59
N TYR A 314 -0.68 -24.80 0.16
CA TYR A 314 0.61 -24.91 0.83
C TYR A 314 1.63 -25.41 -0.19
N SER A 315 2.29 -24.47 -0.87
CA SER A 315 3.44 -24.77 -1.74
C SER A 315 4.76 -24.66 -0.99
N GLY A 316 4.71 -24.39 0.31
CA GLY A 316 5.88 -24.41 1.18
C GLY A 316 6.41 -25.81 1.45
N SER A 317 7.60 -25.86 2.02
CA SER A 317 8.18 -27.10 2.52
C SER A 317 9.02 -26.81 3.76
N LEU A 318 9.29 -27.86 4.53
CA LEU A 318 10.46 -27.84 5.41
C LEU A 318 11.72 -27.81 4.55
N VAL A 319 12.74 -27.07 4.98
CA VAL A 319 14.05 -27.06 4.30
C VAL A 319 14.72 -28.43 4.47
N GLU A 320 14.69 -28.97 5.69
CA GLU A 320 15.10 -30.33 6.03
C GLU A 320 14.00 -31.01 6.86
N GLU A 321 13.80 -32.31 6.67
CA GLU A 321 12.81 -33.06 7.46
C GLU A 321 13.26 -33.19 8.92
N VAL A 322 12.41 -32.79 9.85
CA VAL A 322 12.64 -33.03 11.28
C VAL A 322 12.19 -34.48 11.59
N PRO A 323 13.03 -35.31 12.26
CA PRO A 323 12.75 -36.74 12.49
C PRO A 323 11.39 -37.02 13.13
N ASP A 324 10.96 -36.15 14.04
CA ASP A 324 9.58 -36.03 14.49
C ASP A 324 9.14 -34.56 14.39
N ARG A 325 8.15 -34.27 13.56
CA ARG A 325 7.67 -32.90 13.30
C ARG A 325 7.11 -32.23 14.55
N GLN A 326 6.72 -33.01 15.56
CA GLN A 326 6.22 -32.48 16.84
C GLN A 326 7.35 -32.17 17.83
N ASP A 327 8.59 -32.61 17.58
CA ASP A 327 9.73 -32.45 18.49
C ASP A 327 10.58 -31.20 18.23
N ALA A 328 10.25 -30.39 17.22
CA ALA A 328 10.98 -29.16 16.97
C ALA A 328 10.93 -28.23 18.20
N SER A 329 12.09 -27.72 18.63
CA SER A 329 12.21 -26.79 19.77
C SER A 329 11.88 -25.36 19.37
N ILE A 330 12.04 -25.02 18.10
CA ILE A 330 11.72 -23.71 17.54
C ILE A 330 11.26 -23.86 16.09
N TYR A 331 10.24 -23.07 15.71
CA TYR A 331 9.76 -22.97 14.34
C TYR A 331 10.22 -21.66 13.72
N VAL A 332 10.82 -21.74 12.54
CA VAL A 332 11.38 -20.59 11.82
C VAL A 332 10.62 -20.42 10.52
N LEU A 333 10.03 -19.24 10.29
CA LEU A 333 9.38 -18.92 9.02
C LEU A 333 10.20 -17.89 8.25
N TYR A 334 10.47 -18.16 6.98
CA TYR A 334 11.17 -17.24 6.09
C TYR A 334 10.20 -16.43 5.21
N LEU A 335 10.35 -15.10 5.24
CA LEU A 335 9.60 -14.13 4.46
C LEU A 335 10.57 -13.37 3.54
N ASP A 336 10.46 -13.63 2.23
CA ASP A 336 11.40 -13.11 1.24
C ASP A 336 11.16 -11.65 0.85
N GLY A 337 12.12 -11.08 0.12
CA GLY A 337 12.09 -9.72 -0.40
C GLY A 337 11.09 -9.50 -1.54
N ILE A 338 11.00 -8.25 -1.99
CA ILE A 338 9.99 -7.78 -2.96
C ILE A 338 10.10 -8.40 -4.37
N ASN A 339 11.19 -9.12 -4.66
CA ASN A 339 11.37 -9.81 -5.94
C ASN A 339 10.51 -11.08 -6.07
N GLN A 340 9.83 -11.51 -5.00
CA GLN A 340 9.06 -12.74 -4.99
C GLN A 340 7.73 -12.59 -5.78
N GLY A 341 7.66 -13.22 -6.95
CA GLY A 341 6.43 -13.34 -7.76
C GLY A 341 5.75 -14.71 -7.67
N SER A 342 6.51 -15.74 -7.29
CA SER A 342 6.08 -17.14 -7.20
C SER A 342 6.56 -17.82 -5.91
N TYR A 343 6.16 -19.07 -5.67
CA TYR A 343 6.55 -19.82 -4.46
C TYR A 343 8.01 -20.29 -4.53
N GLN A 344 8.60 -20.27 -5.73
CA GLN A 344 10.00 -20.61 -5.94
C GLN A 344 10.85 -19.39 -5.59
N TYR A 345 11.82 -19.59 -4.71
CA TYR A 345 12.77 -18.54 -4.41
C TYR A 345 13.87 -18.45 -5.45
N LEU A 346 14.55 -17.30 -5.45
CA LEU A 346 15.77 -17.14 -6.24
C LEU A 346 16.85 -18.13 -5.75
N PRO A 347 17.75 -18.61 -6.63
CA PRO A 347 18.78 -19.57 -6.25
C PRO A 347 19.66 -19.15 -5.06
N ILE A 348 19.91 -17.84 -4.92
CA ILE A 348 20.67 -17.27 -3.80
C ILE A 348 19.95 -17.44 -2.45
N VAL A 349 18.62 -17.35 -2.44
CA VAL A 349 17.78 -17.51 -1.26
C VAL A 349 17.65 -19.00 -0.90
N GLU A 350 17.44 -19.86 -1.89
CA GLU A 350 17.45 -21.32 -1.68
C GLU A 350 18.79 -21.76 -1.08
N ASN A 351 19.92 -21.28 -1.63
CA ASN A 351 21.23 -21.61 -1.09
C ASN A 351 21.43 -21.14 0.34
N PHE A 352 20.92 -19.94 0.69
CA PHE A 352 20.95 -19.44 2.05
C PHE A 352 20.14 -20.33 3.00
N LEU A 353 18.91 -20.69 2.65
CA LEU A 353 18.05 -21.51 3.49
C LEU A 353 18.61 -22.91 3.69
N ASP A 354 19.09 -23.56 2.62
CA ASP A 354 19.69 -24.88 2.69
C ASP A 354 20.93 -24.88 3.60
N ARG A 355 21.81 -23.89 3.46
CA ARG A 355 22.99 -23.76 4.34
C ARG A 355 22.61 -23.39 5.78
N LEU A 356 21.54 -22.63 5.98
CA LEU A 356 21.05 -22.28 7.31
C LEU A 356 20.55 -23.52 8.03
N ALA A 357 19.76 -24.37 7.37
CA ALA A 357 19.30 -25.64 7.95
C ALA A 357 20.48 -26.50 8.41
N ASN A 358 21.50 -26.66 7.54
CA ASN A 358 22.73 -27.38 7.88
C ASN A 358 23.55 -26.75 9.01
N ALA A 359 23.46 -25.44 9.21
CA ALA A 359 24.17 -24.72 10.27
C ALA A 359 23.39 -24.68 11.59
N THR A 360 22.14 -25.13 11.61
CA THR A 360 21.28 -25.15 12.80
C THR A 360 21.11 -26.57 13.34
N PRO A 361 20.80 -26.73 14.65
CA PRO A 361 20.48 -28.04 15.22
C PRO A 361 19.28 -28.72 14.53
N PRO A 362 19.20 -30.07 14.53
CA PRO A 362 18.16 -30.83 13.80
C PRO A 362 16.72 -30.58 14.27
N ASP A 363 16.54 -30.03 15.47
CA ASP A 363 15.25 -29.71 16.07
C ASP A 363 14.79 -28.26 15.77
N VAL A 364 15.44 -27.58 14.83
CA VAL A 364 15.00 -26.28 14.28
C VAL A 364 14.20 -26.53 13.00
N ALA A 365 12.88 -26.31 13.05
CA ALA A 365 12.01 -26.48 11.89
C ALA A 365 11.99 -25.19 11.04
N ILE A 366 12.69 -25.19 9.91
CA ILE A 366 12.70 -24.04 8.98
C ILE A 366 11.66 -24.25 7.87
N ILE A 367 10.66 -23.37 7.83
CA ILE A 367 9.55 -23.37 6.87
C ILE A 367 9.82 -22.32 5.79
N LYS A 368 9.77 -22.77 4.54
CA LYS A 368 9.96 -21.94 3.34
C LYS A 368 8.74 -22.03 2.41
N GLY A 369 8.65 -21.13 1.43
CA GLY A 369 7.62 -21.10 0.38
C GLY A 369 6.35 -20.36 0.76
N ILE A 370 6.48 -19.34 1.61
CA ILE A 370 5.39 -18.45 2.05
C ILE A 370 5.33 -17.25 1.11
N MET A 371 4.11 -16.76 0.82
CA MET A 371 3.89 -15.51 0.08
C MET A 371 3.60 -14.35 1.02
N PRO A 372 4.62 -13.60 1.48
CA PRO A 372 4.43 -12.58 2.50
C PRO A 372 3.62 -11.37 2.00
N TYR A 373 3.49 -11.21 0.69
CA TYR A 373 2.78 -10.09 0.05
C TYR A 373 1.34 -10.41 -0.35
N SER A 374 0.75 -11.55 0.05
CA SER A 374 -0.65 -11.88 -0.22
C SER A 374 -1.37 -12.36 1.04
N ALA A 375 -2.47 -11.69 1.39
CA ALA A 375 -3.34 -12.09 2.50
C ALA A 375 -4.05 -13.44 2.27
N THR A 376 -3.97 -13.99 1.05
CA THR A 376 -4.57 -15.30 0.68
C THR A 376 -3.52 -16.32 0.28
N ASN A 377 -2.23 -16.05 0.57
CA ASN A 377 -1.07 -16.83 0.15
C ASN A 377 -1.01 -17.09 -1.37
N ARG A 378 -1.68 -16.28 -2.21
CA ARG A 378 -1.77 -16.53 -3.67
C ARG A 378 -0.58 -15.95 -4.41
N SER A 379 0.13 -16.79 -5.17
CA SER A 379 1.11 -16.37 -6.19
C SER A 379 0.49 -15.43 -7.23
N LEU A 380 1.32 -14.63 -7.91
CA LEU A 380 0.87 -13.83 -9.06
C LEU A 380 0.60 -14.69 -10.29
N THR A 381 1.25 -15.85 -10.37
CA THR A 381 1.32 -16.72 -11.55
C THR A 381 0.17 -17.73 -11.66
N THR A 382 -0.65 -17.88 -10.62
CA THR A 382 -1.69 -18.93 -10.55
C THR A 382 -3.03 -18.34 -10.07
N ASP A 383 -4.14 -18.82 -10.65
CA ASP A 383 -5.52 -18.49 -10.23
C ASP A 383 -5.89 -16.99 -10.21
N ARG A 384 -5.29 -16.17 -11.08
CA ARG A 384 -5.62 -14.74 -11.27
C ARG A 384 -6.02 -14.45 -12.73
N PRO A 385 -6.91 -13.47 -12.99
CA PRO A 385 -7.09 -12.92 -14.32
C PRO A 385 -5.74 -12.47 -14.88
N LEU A 386 -5.44 -12.81 -16.13
CA LEU A 386 -4.15 -12.54 -16.77
C LEU A 386 -2.95 -13.27 -16.13
N ALA A 387 -3.15 -14.40 -15.43
CA ALA A 387 -2.05 -15.23 -14.90
C ALA A 387 -1.00 -15.59 -15.98
N PHE A 388 -1.39 -15.74 -17.25
CA PHE A 388 -0.44 -15.96 -18.33
C PHE A 388 0.58 -14.81 -18.48
N LEU A 389 0.14 -13.57 -18.31
CA LEU A 389 1.00 -12.39 -18.36
C LEU A 389 1.98 -12.40 -17.20
N TRP A 390 1.48 -12.68 -15.99
CA TRP A 390 2.32 -12.81 -14.79
C TRP A 390 3.34 -13.95 -14.90
N ASN A 391 2.99 -15.08 -15.52
CA ASN A 391 3.94 -16.16 -15.81
C ASN A 391 5.06 -15.72 -16.76
N ILE A 392 4.73 -14.92 -17.77
CA ILE A 392 5.74 -14.35 -18.69
C ILE A 392 6.65 -13.40 -17.90
N LEU A 393 6.08 -12.50 -17.10
CA LEU A 393 6.84 -11.55 -16.28
C LEU A 393 7.75 -12.26 -15.26
N ASP A 394 7.23 -13.27 -14.57
CA ASP A 394 7.98 -14.07 -13.59
C ASP A 394 9.11 -14.88 -14.25
N SER A 395 8.86 -15.48 -15.43
CA SER A 395 9.91 -16.18 -16.18
C SER A 395 11.04 -15.23 -16.62
N ILE A 396 10.71 -13.99 -17.01
CA ILE A 396 11.69 -12.96 -17.34
C ILE A 396 12.47 -12.56 -16.08
N ALA A 397 11.78 -12.34 -14.96
CA ALA A 397 12.39 -11.95 -13.68
C ALA A 397 13.35 -13.02 -13.14
N GLN A 398 12.96 -14.30 -13.17
CA GLN A 398 13.81 -15.40 -12.72
C GLN A 398 15.08 -15.57 -13.57
N ARG A 399 15.00 -15.30 -14.89
CA ARG A 399 16.14 -15.43 -15.80
C ARG A 399 17.08 -14.23 -15.77
N ASN A 400 16.52 -13.02 -15.64
CA ASN A 400 17.28 -11.79 -15.55
C ASN A 400 16.60 -10.82 -14.58
N PRO A 401 16.96 -10.86 -13.29
CA PRO A 401 16.40 -9.97 -12.27
C PRO A 401 16.62 -8.47 -12.57
N ASN A 402 17.61 -8.12 -13.38
CA ASN A 402 17.92 -6.74 -13.74
C ASN A 402 17.07 -6.21 -14.91
N ASN A 403 16.16 -7.02 -15.47
CA ASN A 403 15.29 -6.57 -16.55
C ASN A 403 14.25 -5.55 -16.02
N PRO A 404 14.04 -4.39 -16.68
CA PRO A 404 13.05 -3.41 -16.24
C PRO A 404 11.62 -3.98 -16.10
N ILE A 405 11.29 -5.02 -16.86
CA ILE A 405 10.01 -5.72 -16.80
C ILE A 405 9.82 -6.46 -15.45
N ALA A 406 10.90 -6.97 -14.84
CA ALA A 406 10.87 -7.57 -13.50
C ALA A 406 10.50 -6.53 -12.42
N GLY A 407 10.78 -5.25 -12.68
CA GLY A 407 10.43 -4.14 -11.81
C GLY A 407 8.92 -3.98 -11.55
N ILE A 408 8.06 -4.50 -12.43
CA ILE A 408 6.60 -4.46 -12.26
C ILE A 408 6.16 -5.29 -11.05
N ILE A 409 6.74 -6.49 -10.87
CA ILE A 409 6.46 -7.36 -9.71
C ILE A 409 6.94 -6.67 -8.43
N ASN A 410 8.15 -6.11 -8.47
CA ASN A 410 8.75 -5.39 -7.36
C ASN A 410 7.86 -4.23 -6.92
N LEU A 411 7.31 -3.47 -7.87
CA LEU A 411 6.48 -2.32 -7.55
C LEU A 411 5.16 -2.70 -6.87
N ARG A 412 4.51 -3.78 -7.31
CA ARG A 412 3.33 -4.33 -6.61
C ARG A 412 3.68 -4.77 -5.19
N ASN A 413 4.83 -5.43 -5.00
CA ASN A 413 5.25 -5.87 -3.68
C ASN A 413 5.68 -4.71 -2.77
N VAL A 414 6.28 -3.65 -3.33
CA VAL A 414 6.53 -2.38 -2.62
C VAL A 414 5.22 -1.74 -2.18
N ALA A 415 4.19 -1.73 -3.03
CA ALA A 415 2.86 -1.27 -2.63
C ALA A 415 2.31 -2.11 -1.48
N ALA A 416 2.45 -3.45 -1.50
CA ALA A 416 2.05 -4.31 -0.39
C ALA A 416 2.82 -4.01 0.91
N VAL A 417 4.12 -3.69 0.84
CA VAL A 417 4.90 -3.22 2.00
C VAL A 417 4.35 -1.89 2.53
N ALA A 418 4.01 -0.95 1.64
CA ALA A 418 3.40 0.32 2.04
C ALA A 418 2.03 0.11 2.70
N VAL A 419 1.21 -0.82 2.20
CA VAL A 419 -0.06 -1.24 2.82
C VAL A 419 0.17 -1.82 4.22
N ALA A 420 1.15 -2.73 4.37
CA ALA A 420 1.50 -3.33 5.65
C ALA A 420 2.08 -2.33 6.68
N ALA A 421 2.59 -1.18 6.22
CA ALA A 421 3.13 -0.10 7.03
C ALA A 421 2.10 1.00 7.36
N ASP A 422 1.07 1.16 6.55
CA ASP A 422 0.04 2.19 6.71
C ASP A 422 -0.93 1.84 7.84
N SER A 423 -1.09 2.71 8.84
CA SER A 423 -1.99 2.48 9.97
C SER A 423 -3.46 2.18 9.62
N ARG A 424 -3.92 2.57 8.41
CA ARG A 424 -5.29 2.35 7.95
C ARG A 424 -5.50 0.95 7.40
N TYR A 425 -4.54 0.43 6.64
CA TYR A 425 -4.64 -0.85 5.94
C TYR A 425 -3.87 -1.98 6.62
N SER A 426 -2.86 -1.64 7.42
CA SER A 426 -1.92 -2.58 8.02
C SER A 426 -2.60 -3.62 8.88
N LEU A 427 -3.64 -3.27 9.65
CA LEU A 427 -4.34 -4.21 10.52
C LEU A 427 -4.88 -5.41 9.72
N ILE A 428 -5.67 -5.14 8.66
CA ILE A 428 -6.26 -6.18 7.82
C ILE A 428 -5.17 -6.95 7.06
N GLN A 429 -4.22 -6.24 6.43
CA GLN A 429 -3.15 -6.88 5.66
C GLN A 429 -2.29 -7.81 6.52
N ASN A 430 -1.91 -7.34 7.71
CA ASN A 430 -1.03 -8.07 8.61
C ASN A 430 -1.75 -9.21 9.32
N GLN A 431 -3.05 -9.07 9.62
CA GLN A 431 -3.89 -10.17 10.11
C GLN A 431 -4.00 -11.28 9.04
N GLY A 432 -4.23 -10.92 7.77
CA GLY A 432 -4.26 -11.88 6.67
C GLY A 432 -2.94 -12.63 6.51
N LEU A 433 -1.81 -11.91 6.55
CA LEU A 433 -0.49 -12.54 6.55
C LEU A 433 -0.29 -13.44 7.78
N ALA A 434 -0.64 -12.98 8.99
CA ALA A 434 -0.49 -13.77 10.20
C ALA A 434 -1.32 -15.06 10.15
N GLN A 435 -2.50 -15.03 9.54
CA GLN A 435 -3.29 -16.23 9.30
C GLN A 435 -2.56 -17.21 8.37
N VAL A 436 -1.98 -16.74 7.27
CA VAL A 436 -1.15 -17.57 6.38
C VAL A 436 0.04 -18.20 7.12
N LEU A 437 0.72 -17.43 7.98
CA LEU A 437 1.83 -17.94 8.79
C LEU A 437 1.36 -18.98 9.81
N PHE A 438 0.25 -18.72 10.50
CA PHE A 438 -0.34 -19.64 11.48
C PHE A 438 -0.77 -20.96 10.82
N ASP A 439 -1.48 -20.87 9.70
CA ASP A 439 -1.93 -22.02 8.94
C ASP A 439 -0.74 -22.83 8.39
N SER A 440 0.34 -22.16 7.98
CA SER A 440 1.59 -22.82 7.59
C SER A 440 2.24 -23.54 8.77
N LEU A 441 2.29 -22.92 9.95
CA LEU A 441 2.79 -23.55 11.17
C LEU A 441 2.02 -24.85 11.48
N LEU A 442 0.70 -24.81 11.44
CA LEU A 442 -0.13 -26.00 11.69
C LEU A 442 0.11 -27.09 10.66
N HIS A 443 0.19 -26.72 9.38
CA HIS A 443 0.47 -27.67 8.30
C HIS A 443 1.82 -28.38 8.47
N PHE A 444 2.84 -27.66 8.94
CA PHE A 444 4.18 -28.20 9.17
C PHE A 444 4.40 -28.76 10.59
N GLY A 445 3.33 -28.97 11.36
CA GLY A 445 3.36 -29.75 12.60
C GLY A 445 3.52 -28.96 13.88
N TYR A 446 3.33 -27.63 13.87
CA TYR A 446 3.29 -26.83 15.09
C TYR A 446 2.14 -27.28 16.00
N PRO A 447 2.41 -27.78 17.22
CA PRO A 447 1.34 -28.26 18.09
C PRO A 447 0.54 -27.08 18.67
N LEU A 448 -0.78 -27.12 18.49
CA LEU A 448 -1.69 -26.10 19.01
C LEU A 448 -1.56 -25.96 20.53
N GLY A 449 -1.50 -24.71 21.01
CA GLY A 449 -1.38 -24.41 22.44
C GLY A 449 -0.01 -24.70 23.06
N SER A 450 0.96 -25.21 22.29
CA SER A 450 2.30 -25.53 22.81
C SER A 450 3.12 -24.30 23.22
N GLN A 451 2.79 -23.13 22.68
CA GLN A 451 3.54 -21.88 22.88
C GLN A 451 5.04 -21.99 22.53
N LYS A 452 5.42 -23.02 21.77
CA LYS A 452 6.79 -23.21 21.30
C LYS A 452 7.28 -21.95 20.57
N PRO A 453 8.54 -21.52 20.78
CA PRO A 453 9.06 -20.30 20.18
C PRO A 453 8.95 -20.28 18.66
N ILE A 454 8.74 -19.08 18.14
CA ILE A 454 8.66 -18.81 16.71
C ILE A 454 9.69 -17.74 16.35
N ALA A 455 10.47 -17.98 15.32
CA ALA A 455 11.35 -16.97 14.72
C ALA A 455 10.85 -16.60 13.31
N LEU A 456 10.77 -15.30 13.04
CA LEU A 456 10.43 -14.78 11.71
C LEU A 456 11.69 -14.19 11.08
N ILE A 457 12.19 -14.79 10.00
CA ILE A 457 13.31 -14.26 9.21
C ILE A 457 12.74 -13.47 8.04
N GLY A 458 12.95 -12.16 8.02
CA GLY A 458 12.43 -11.27 6.99
C GLY A 458 13.54 -10.57 6.20
N TYR A 459 13.62 -10.82 4.90
CA TYR A 459 14.56 -10.13 4.01
C TYR A 459 13.95 -8.90 3.34
N SER A 460 14.63 -7.75 3.36
CA SER A 460 14.16 -6.51 2.71
C SER A 460 12.72 -6.14 3.12
N GLY A 461 11.76 -6.05 2.18
CA GLY A 461 10.34 -5.84 2.48
C GLY A 461 9.72 -6.90 3.40
N GLY A 462 10.24 -8.12 3.40
CA GLY A 462 9.87 -9.20 4.31
C GLY A 462 10.10 -8.87 5.78
N GLY A 463 10.99 -7.91 6.09
CA GLY A 463 11.17 -7.36 7.44
C GLY A 463 9.92 -6.63 7.95
N GLN A 464 9.31 -5.75 7.14
CA GLN A 464 8.04 -5.09 7.49
C GLN A 464 6.92 -6.10 7.64
N MET A 465 6.85 -7.09 6.74
CA MET A 465 5.84 -8.14 6.76
C MET A 465 5.93 -9.00 8.03
N SER A 466 7.16 -9.40 8.40
CA SER A 466 7.43 -10.13 9.64
C SER A 466 6.94 -9.33 10.86
N MET A 467 7.39 -8.08 10.98
CA MET A 467 7.00 -7.20 12.09
C MET A 467 5.49 -6.89 12.11
N GLY A 468 4.86 -6.82 10.93
CA GLY A 468 3.43 -6.69 10.75
C GLY A 468 2.65 -7.84 11.39
N ALA A 469 3.08 -9.08 11.13
CA ALA A 469 2.37 -10.28 11.57
C ALA A 469 2.54 -10.60 13.07
N VAL A 470 3.61 -10.11 13.72
CA VAL A 470 3.93 -10.43 15.13
C VAL A 470 2.74 -10.30 16.10
N PRO A 471 1.98 -9.18 16.16
CA PRO A 471 0.92 -9.03 17.16
C PRO A 471 -0.15 -10.12 17.04
N PHE A 472 -0.58 -10.37 15.81
CA PHE A 472 -1.64 -11.33 15.50
C PHE A 472 -1.18 -12.78 15.69
N LEU A 473 0.04 -13.10 15.23
CA LEU A 473 0.59 -14.44 15.40
C LEU A 473 0.84 -14.76 16.88
N LYS A 474 1.28 -13.77 17.66
CA LYS A 474 1.46 -13.92 19.12
C LYS A 474 0.13 -14.12 19.82
N GLN A 475 -0.91 -13.38 19.43
CA GLN A 475 -2.26 -13.58 19.96
C GLN A 475 -2.80 -14.98 19.64
N ALA A 476 -2.57 -15.49 18.42
CA ALA A 476 -3.07 -16.79 17.99
C ALA A 476 -2.33 -17.98 18.61
N THR A 477 -1.03 -17.85 18.87
CA THR A 477 -0.18 -18.97 19.34
C THR A 477 0.17 -18.92 20.82
N GLY A 478 0.11 -17.73 21.44
CA GLY A 478 0.68 -17.48 22.77
C GLY A 478 2.21 -17.55 22.82
N ALA A 479 2.89 -17.82 21.70
CA ALA A 479 4.31 -18.10 21.66
C ALA A 479 5.19 -16.85 21.88
N SER A 480 6.41 -17.10 22.36
CA SER A 480 7.51 -16.16 22.24
C SER A 480 7.87 -15.99 20.76
N ILE A 481 7.82 -14.75 20.25
CA ILE A 481 8.14 -14.44 18.86
C ILE A 481 9.35 -13.51 18.79
N GLU A 482 10.41 -13.99 18.14
CA GLU A 482 11.57 -13.19 17.75
C GLU A 482 11.55 -12.90 16.25
N ALA A 483 12.04 -11.72 15.85
CA ALA A 483 12.16 -11.32 14.46
C ALA A 483 13.63 -11.11 14.11
N ILE A 484 14.08 -11.73 13.02
CA ILE A 484 15.42 -11.57 12.45
C ILE A 484 15.24 -10.86 11.11
N SER A 485 15.52 -9.56 11.10
CA SER A 485 15.42 -8.73 9.92
C SER A 485 16.77 -8.68 9.22
N LEU A 486 16.83 -9.19 7.99
CA LEU A 486 18.01 -9.16 7.13
C LEU A 486 17.85 -8.04 6.12
N ALA A 487 18.62 -6.96 6.27
CA ALA A 487 18.51 -5.77 5.42
C ALA A 487 17.07 -5.23 5.32
N GLY A 488 16.28 -5.38 6.39
CA GLY A 488 14.83 -5.19 6.29
C GLY A 488 14.37 -3.73 6.27
N VAL A 489 13.41 -3.41 5.41
CA VAL A 489 12.76 -2.10 5.40
C VAL A 489 11.58 -2.15 6.34
N ILE A 490 11.73 -1.62 7.56
CA ILE A 490 10.71 -1.67 8.62
C ILE A 490 10.21 -0.27 8.93
N SER A 491 8.89 -0.10 9.05
CA SER A 491 8.24 1.17 9.42
C SER A 491 8.35 1.52 10.90
N GLY A 492 8.43 0.49 11.74
CA GLY A 492 8.50 0.61 13.19
C GLY A 492 7.15 0.91 13.88
N ASN A 493 6.07 1.02 13.11
CA ASN A 493 4.72 1.21 13.63
C ASN A 493 4.04 -0.11 14.03
N THR A 494 4.49 -1.22 13.46
CA THR A 494 3.90 -2.55 13.66
C THR A 494 4.82 -3.44 14.50
N GLY A 495 4.26 -4.16 15.47
CA GLY A 495 4.93 -5.24 16.23
C GLY A 495 6.09 -4.86 17.15
N ALA A 496 6.69 -3.67 17.02
CA ALA A 496 7.94 -3.30 17.70
C ALA A 496 7.87 -3.40 19.24
N MET A 497 6.71 -3.09 19.83
CA MET A 497 6.50 -3.20 21.27
C MET A 497 6.07 -4.60 21.71
N VAL A 498 5.57 -5.43 20.79
CA VAL A 498 4.98 -6.75 21.06
C VAL A 498 6.00 -7.88 20.89
N VAL A 499 6.88 -7.76 19.89
CA VAL A 499 7.98 -8.70 19.62
C VAL A 499 8.86 -8.87 20.87
N GLU A 500 9.37 -10.08 21.09
CA GLU A 500 10.32 -10.31 22.19
C GLU A 500 11.66 -9.65 21.90
N ARG A 501 12.18 -9.89 20.70
CA ARG A 501 13.38 -9.25 20.21
C ARG A 501 13.35 -9.12 18.69
N LEU A 502 13.75 -7.96 18.21
CA LEU A 502 14.07 -7.70 16.82
C LEU A 502 15.59 -7.64 16.66
N TYR A 503 16.18 -8.61 15.99
CA TYR A 503 17.56 -8.56 15.52
C TYR A 503 17.57 -7.96 14.12
N HIS A 504 18.11 -6.77 13.96
CA HIS A 504 18.13 -6.04 12.70
C HIS A 504 19.54 -5.98 12.15
N LEU A 505 19.82 -6.85 11.17
CA LEU A 505 21.12 -7.04 10.53
C LEU A 505 21.19 -6.11 9.31
N VAL A 506 22.13 -5.16 9.31
CA VAL A 506 22.24 -4.14 8.26
C VAL A 506 23.69 -3.90 7.88
N GLY A 507 23.95 -3.77 6.57
CA GLY A 507 25.26 -3.40 6.04
C GLY A 507 25.41 -1.89 5.82
N GLU A 508 26.63 -1.38 5.92
CA GLU A 508 26.97 0.02 5.73
C GLU A 508 26.86 0.49 4.27
N LYS A 509 26.78 -0.43 3.30
CA LYS A 509 26.56 -0.10 1.89
C LYS A 509 25.12 -0.34 1.45
N ASP A 510 24.24 -0.68 2.39
CA ASP A 510 22.81 -0.85 2.11
C ASP A 510 22.13 0.51 1.96
N SER A 511 21.88 0.91 0.72
CA SER A 511 21.16 2.15 0.40
C SER A 511 19.64 2.03 0.58
N VAL A 512 19.08 0.82 0.56
CA VAL A 512 17.64 0.59 0.61
C VAL A 512 17.13 0.62 2.06
N GLU A 513 17.82 -0.04 2.99
CA GLU A 513 17.47 0.04 4.41
C GLU A 513 17.56 1.48 4.91
N ARG A 514 18.59 2.23 4.47
CA ARG A 514 18.78 3.65 4.83
C ARG A 514 17.61 4.55 4.44
N LEU A 515 16.84 4.19 3.41
CA LEU A 515 15.62 4.92 3.06
C LEU A 515 14.52 4.72 4.10
N GLY A 516 14.49 3.59 4.82
CA GLY A 516 13.50 3.29 5.85
C GLY A 516 13.42 4.37 6.93
N PRO A 517 14.50 4.65 7.69
CA PRO A 517 14.53 5.72 8.68
C PRO A 517 14.14 7.11 8.15
N ILE A 518 14.33 7.39 6.86
CA ILE A 518 13.94 8.66 6.24
C ILE A 518 12.45 8.68 5.94
N MET A 519 11.96 7.64 5.26
CA MET A 519 10.57 7.56 4.81
C MET A 519 9.59 7.33 5.96
N PHE A 520 10.01 6.74 7.08
CA PHE A 520 9.16 6.38 8.22
C PHE A 520 9.32 7.34 9.41
N PRO A 521 8.41 8.33 9.60
CA PRO A 521 8.46 9.25 10.74
C PRO A 521 8.50 8.55 12.09
N GLY A 522 7.88 7.37 12.21
CA GLY A 522 7.95 6.55 13.42
C GLY A 522 9.38 6.17 13.83
N ARG A 523 10.34 6.15 12.90
CA ARG A 523 11.76 5.89 13.17
C ARG A 523 12.59 7.14 13.44
N TRP A 524 12.03 8.34 13.25
CA TRP A 524 12.76 9.58 13.43
C TRP A 524 13.11 9.80 14.91
N PRO A 525 14.33 10.27 15.24
CA PRO A 525 14.72 10.52 16.63
C PRO A 525 13.80 11.49 17.38
N ILE A 526 13.24 12.48 16.67
CA ILE A 526 12.33 13.48 17.25
C ILE A 526 10.97 12.87 17.66
N MET A 527 10.57 11.74 17.06
CA MET A 527 9.33 11.04 17.39
C MET A 527 9.55 10.11 18.59
N PHE A 528 10.03 10.65 19.71
CA PHE A 528 10.49 9.88 20.86
C PHE A 528 9.41 8.98 21.49
N LEU A 529 8.12 9.30 21.34
CA LEU A 529 6.98 8.50 21.80
C LEU A 529 6.55 7.38 20.84
N SER A 530 7.16 7.28 19.65
CA SER A 530 6.83 6.22 18.70
C SER A 530 7.10 4.83 19.27
N ASN A 531 6.34 3.84 18.82
CA ASN A 531 6.52 2.44 19.21
C ASN A 531 7.95 1.95 18.95
N TRP A 532 8.53 2.34 17.82
CA TRP A 532 9.92 2.04 17.47
C TRP A 532 10.92 2.60 18.50
N ASN A 533 10.85 3.90 18.80
CA ASN A 533 11.80 4.54 19.71
C ASN A 533 11.62 4.06 21.15
N ARG A 534 10.38 3.75 21.56
CA ARG A 534 10.10 3.09 22.85
C ARG A 534 10.69 1.68 22.91
N ALA A 535 10.52 0.87 21.87
CA ALA A 535 11.07 -0.48 21.78
C ALA A 535 12.61 -0.47 21.81
N LYS A 536 13.22 0.47 21.07
CA LYS A 536 14.67 0.71 21.08
C LYS A 536 15.18 1.03 22.49
N ARG A 537 14.54 1.97 23.20
CA ARG A 537 14.91 2.32 24.59
C ARG A 537 14.71 1.17 25.58
N ARG A 538 13.74 0.29 25.33
CA ARG A 538 13.50 -0.93 26.14
C ARG A 538 14.42 -2.09 25.80
N GLY A 539 15.40 -1.91 24.90
CA GLY A 539 16.34 -2.97 24.53
C GLY A 539 15.70 -4.12 23.73
N LYS A 540 14.51 -3.91 23.16
CA LYS A 540 13.83 -4.90 22.30
C LYS A 540 14.42 -5.00 20.90
N ILE A 541 15.18 -3.99 20.46
CA ILE A 541 15.78 -3.93 19.13
C ILE A 541 17.30 -4.01 19.25
N SER A 542 17.89 -5.05 18.67
CA SER A 542 19.33 -5.24 18.54
C SER A 542 19.75 -4.89 17.11
N PHE A 543 20.53 -3.84 16.94
CA PHE A 543 21.14 -3.52 15.64
C PHE A 543 22.46 -4.28 15.51
N ILE A 544 22.59 -5.10 14.46
CA ILE A 544 23.79 -5.90 14.19
C ILE A 544 24.39 -5.40 12.87
N SER A 545 25.60 -4.86 12.93
CA SER A 545 26.30 -4.44 11.71
C SER A 545 26.81 -5.66 10.94
N LEU A 546 26.58 -5.66 9.63
CA LEU A 546 27.20 -6.59 8.70
C LEU A 546 28.51 -6.05 8.12
N GLY A 547 28.92 -4.82 8.47
CA GLY A 547 30.07 -4.15 7.89
C GLY A 547 29.80 -3.69 6.45
N SER A 548 30.75 -3.85 5.54
CA SER A 548 30.69 -3.35 4.14
C SER A 548 29.75 -4.13 3.20
N VAL A 549 28.62 -4.62 3.71
CA VAL A 549 27.60 -5.36 2.96
C VAL A 549 26.59 -4.37 2.32
N ALA A 550 26.18 -4.65 1.08
CA ALA A 550 25.17 -3.90 0.34
C ALA A 550 23.78 -4.54 0.51
N HIS A 551 22.76 -4.08 -0.25
CA HIS A 551 21.40 -4.60 -0.09
C HIS A 551 21.17 -5.95 -0.79
N ASN A 552 21.57 -6.09 -2.05
CA ASN A 552 21.14 -7.17 -2.95
C ASN A 552 22.31 -7.84 -3.68
N ALA A 553 22.00 -8.97 -4.33
CA ALA A 553 22.90 -9.73 -5.22
C ALA A 553 24.17 -10.19 -4.48
N GLU A 554 25.28 -10.39 -5.22
CA GLU A 554 26.52 -10.93 -4.67
C GLU A 554 27.14 -10.09 -3.55
N THR A 555 26.81 -8.80 -3.51
CA THR A 555 27.29 -7.88 -2.46
C THR A 555 26.31 -7.74 -1.30
N GLY A 556 25.13 -8.37 -1.40
CA GLY A 556 24.10 -8.39 -0.36
C GLY A 556 24.40 -9.38 0.77
N PRO A 557 23.50 -9.50 1.77
CA PRO A 557 23.73 -10.35 2.94
C PRO A 557 23.77 -11.85 2.62
N MET A 558 23.07 -12.28 1.57
CA MET A 558 23.08 -13.67 1.08
C MET A 558 24.11 -13.90 -0.03
N GLY A 559 24.93 -12.89 -0.34
CA GLY A 559 25.87 -12.91 -1.45
C GLY A 559 27.20 -13.63 -1.16
N THR A 560 27.99 -13.87 -2.20
CA THR A 560 29.28 -14.56 -2.08
C THR A 560 30.49 -13.62 -2.05
N ALA A 561 30.28 -12.30 -2.08
CA ALA A 561 31.36 -11.33 -1.90
C ALA A 561 32.11 -11.58 -0.58
N ILE A 562 33.42 -11.30 -0.59
CA ILE A 562 34.33 -11.60 0.51
C ILE A 562 34.53 -10.36 1.39
N LEU A 563 34.40 -10.54 2.70
CA LEU A 563 34.69 -9.54 3.72
C LEU A 563 36.21 -9.43 3.97
N PRO A 564 36.69 -8.34 4.58
CA PRO A 564 38.10 -8.20 4.96
C PRO A 564 38.63 -9.32 5.87
N ASP A 565 37.76 -10.02 6.61
CA ASP A 565 38.11 -11.15 7.48
C ASP A 565 38.19 -12.51 6.74
N GLY A 566 38.01 -12.52 5.42
CA GLY A 566 38.09 -13.71 4.58
C GLY A 566 36.81 -14.54 4.49
N ARG A 567 35.76 -14.22 5.26
CA ARG A 567 34.45 -14.89 5.14
C ARG A 567 33.67 -14.32 3.97
N THR A 568 32.78 -15.12 3.38
CA THR A 568 31.76 -14.60 2.47
C THR A 568 30.67 -13.89 3.25
N HIS A 569 29.95 -12.95 2.62
CA HIS A 569 28.79 -12.30 3.24
C HIS A 569 27.76 -13.32 3.71
N LEU A 570 27.50 -14.35 2.88
CA LEU A 570 26.63 -15.47 3.23
C LEU A 570 27.12 -16.21 4.48
N GLN A 571 28.42 -16.53 4.58
CA GLN A 571 28.97 -17.22 5.76
C GLN A 571 28.80 -16.38 7.03
N GLN A 572 29.14 -15.08 6.97
CA GLN A 572 28.92 -14.17 8.10
C GLN A 572 27.45 -14.14 8.53
N THR A 573 26.53 -14.02 7.57
CA THR A 573 25.08 -13.99 7.84
C THR A 573 24.61 -15.29 8.48
N LEU A 574 25.08 -16.44 7.98
CA LEU A 574 24.76 -17.76 8.55
C LEU A 574 25.26 -17.89 9.99
N ASP A 575 26.51 -17.51 10.26
CA ASP A 575 27.11 -17.55 11.61
C ASP A 575 26.28 -16.74 12.61
N ILE A 576 25.81 -15.56 12.21
CA ILE A 576 25.02 -14.68 13.08
C ILE A 576 23.63 -15.27 13.31
N ILE A 577 22.93 -15.69 12.25
CA ILE A 577 21.53 -16.16 12.35
C ILE A 577 21.46 -17.50 13.08
N SER A 578 22.35 -18.45 12.78
CA SER A 578 22.41 -19.73 13.50
C SER A 578 22.73 -19.53 14.98
N GLY A 579 23.62 -18.58 15.31
CA GLY A 579 23.92 -18.19 16.67
C GLY A 579 22.72 -17.58 17.41
N ILE A 580 21.94 -16.74 16.73
CA ILE A 580 20.67 -16.21 17.27
C ILE A 580 19.71 -17.36 17.54
N LEU A 581 19.41 -18.20 16.55
CA LEU A 581 18.45 -19.30 16.68
C LEU A 581 18.84 -20.30 17.77
N THR A 582 20.13 -20.63 17.88
CA THR A 582 20.65 -21.50 18.94
C THR A 582 20.44 -20.88 20.33
N LYS A 583 20.63 -19.57 20.47
CA LYS A 583 20.38 -18.86 21.73
C LYS A 583 18.90 -18.78 22.07
N SER A 584 18.04 -18.61 21.07
CA SER A 584 16.58 -18.58 21.24
C SER A 584 16.07 -19.94 21.72
N ARG A 585 16.58 -21.01 21.10
CA ARG A 585 16.35 -22.41 21.53
C ARG A 585 16.78 -22.66 22.97
N ALA A 586 17.92 -22.12 23.40
CA ALA A 586 18.39 -22.32 24.79
C ALA A 586 17.54 -21.59 25.86
N ARG A 587 16.63 -20.70 25.46
CA ARG A 587 15.74 -19.95 26.36
C ARG A 587 14.34 -20.55 26.48
N SER A 588 14.00 -21.50 25.60
CA SER A 588 12.77 -22.30 25.63
C SER A 588 13.00 -23.58 26.41
#